data_AF-A0A0C2ZN18-F1
#
_entry.id   AF-A0A0C2ZN18-F1
#
_cell.length_a   1.000
_cell.length_b   1.000
_cell.length_c   1.000
_cell.angle_alpha   90.00
_cell.angle_beta   90.00
_cell.angle_gamma   90.00
#
_symmetry.space_group_name_H-M   'P 1'
#
loop_
_entity.id
_entity.type
_entity.pdbx_description
1 polymer ?
#
loop_
_entity_poly.entity_id
_entity_poly.type
_entity_poly.pdbx_seq_one_letter_code
_entity_poly.pdbx_strand_id
1 'polypeptide(L)' 'MGQSVAYAYLKTIDGEEVMEFKHEEFEKALKTLHFREVKKSDRVLYFVSDNAHFNRINFFKGDYFELLH' A
#
# COMPACT_ATOMS: atom_id res chain seq x y z
N MET A 1 6.25 4.94 -25.32
CA MET A 1 6.49 5.45 -23.95
C MET A 1 5.39 4.88 -23.07
N GLY A 2 5.67 3.79 -22.35
CA GLY A 2 4.65 3.14 -21.51
C GLY A 2 4.49 3.94 -20.23
N GLN A 3 3.31 4.53 -20.01
CA GLN A 3 2.97 5.12 -18.72
C GLN A 3 3.08 4.04 -17.66
N SER A 4 3.91 4.28 -16.64
CA SER A 4 3.89 3.51 -15.41
C SER A 4 2.58 3.85 -14.71
N VAL A 5 1.54 3.03 -14.91
CA VAL A 5 0.26 3.22 -14.23
C VAL A 5 0.46 2.72 -12.81
N ALA A 6 0.52 3.64 -11.84
CA ALA A 6 0.51 3.29 -10.43
C ALA A 6 -0.73 2.41 -10.15
N TYR A 7 -0.57 1.36 -9.36
CA TYR A 7 -1.66 0.46 -8.96
C TYR A 7 -2.18 0.79 -7.56
N ALA A 8 -1.27 1.22 -6.67
CA ALA A 8 -1.61 1.64 -5.32
C ALA A 8 -0.71 2.78 -4.85
N TYR A 9 -1.21 3.62 -3.96
CA TYR A 9 -0.41 4.59 -3.21
C TYR A 9 -0.16 4.08 -1.79
N LEU A 10 1.10 4.02 -1.38
CA LEU A 10 1.46 3.88 0.02
C LEU A 10 1.27 5.23 0.72
N LYS A 11 0.45 5.23 1.77
CA LYS A 11 0.22 6.38 2.63
C LYS A 11 0.56 6.05 4.07
N THR A 12 1.08 7.03 4.79
CA THR A 12 1.27 6.97 6.23
C THR A 12 -0.07 7.04 6.95
N ILE A 13 -0.10 6.67 8.24
CA ILE A 13 -1.31 6.72 9.07
C ILE A 13 -2.00 8.10 9.14
N ASP A 14 -1.24 9.20 8.98
CA ASP A 14 -1.74 10.57 8.93
C ASP A 14 -2.19 11.02 7.53
N GLY A 15 -2.02 10.15 6.53
CA GLY A 15 -2.53 10.32 5.17
C GLY A 15 -1.56 10.93 4.17
N GLU A 16 -0.28 11.10 4.53
CA GLU A 16 0.75 11.55 3.58
C GLU A 16 1.05 10.46 2.55
N GLU A 17 1.08 10.82 1.27
CA GLU A 17 1.49 9.93 0.18
C GLU A 17 3.00 9.80 0.13
N VAL A 18 3.51 8.59 0.37
CA VAL A 18 4.94 8.31 0.41
C VAL A 18 5.47 7.83 -0.94
N MET A 19 4.75 6.87 -1.55
CA MET A 19 5.26 6.17 -2.75
C MET A 19 4.15 5.51 -3.56
N GLU A 20 4.36 5.43 -4.87
CA GLU A 20 3.56 4.63 -5.80
C GLU A 20 4.06 3.19 -5.87
N PHE A 21 3.13 2.24 -5.85
CA PHE A 21 3.39 0.83 -6.05
C PHE A 21 2.78 0.36 -7.36
N LYS A 22 3.56 -0.38 -8.16
CA LYS A 22 3.04 -1.14 -9.29
C LYS A 22 2.34 -2.40 -8.81
N HIS A 23 1.51 -2.98 -9.68
CA HIS A 23 0.75 -4.21 -9.38
C HIS A 23 1.65 -5.32 -8.79
N GLU A 24 2.79 -5.62 -9.42
CA GLU A 24 3.71 -6.66 -8.94
C GLU A 24 4.35 -6.35 -7.59
N GLU A 25 4.64 -5.08 -7.30
CA GLU A 25 5.23 -4.65 -6.02
C GLU A 25 4.20 -4.75 -4.91
N PHE A 26 2.96 -4.36 -5.20
CA PHE A 26 1.84 -4.49 -4.29
C PHE A 26 1.52 -5.95 -3.98
N GLU A 27 1.47 -6.83 -4.98
CA GLU A 27 1.27 -8.28 -4.76
C GLU A 27 2.38 -8.90 -3.90
N LYS A 28 3.64 -8.47 -4.07
CA LYS A 28 4.75 -8.91 -3.22
C LYS A 28 4.61 -8.39 -1.80
N ALA A 29 4.16 -7.14 -1.64
CA ALA A 29 3.87 -6.58 -0.33
C ALA A 29 2.77 -7.38 0.36
N LEU A 30 1.64 -7.65 -0.30
CA LEU A 30 0.51 -8.45 0.23
C LEU A 30 0.90 -9.86 0.71
N LYS A 31 1.89 -10.49 0.07
CA LYS A 31 2.40 -11.82 0.45
C LYS A 31 3.37 -11.79 1.62
N THR A 32 4.01 -10.64 1.86
CA THR A 32 5.10 -10.50 2.84
C THR A 32 4.65 -9.83 4.13
N LEU A 33 3.76 -8.85 4.01
CA LEU A 33 3.29 -8.01 5.10
C LEU A 33 1.90 -8.46 5.54
N HIS A 34 1.58 -8.22 6.81
CA HIS A 34 0.24 -8.47 7.34
C HIS A 34 -0.64 -7.26 7.14
N PHE A 35 -1.80 -7.45 6.51
CA PHE A 35 -2.74 -6.39 6.23
C PHE A 35 -4.13 -6.66 6.77
N ARG A 36 -4.85 -5.57 7.02
CA ARG A 36 -6.30 -5.53 7.15
C ARG A 36 -6.89 -4.77 5.99
N GLU A 37 -7.70 -5.45 5.19
CA GLU A 37 -8.45 -4.83 4.10
C GLU A 37 -9.70 -4.10 4.62
N VAL A 38 -9.92 -2.87 4.12
CA VAL A 38 -11.10 -2.06 4.40
C VAL A 38 -11.64 -1.52 3.07
N LYS A 39 -12.90 -1.83 2.77
CA LYS A 39 -13.62 -1.27 1.63
C LYS A 39 -14.52 -0.15 2.08
N LYS A 40 -14.40 1.03 1.48
CA LYS A 40 -15.29 2.16 1.71
C LYS A 40 -15.67 2.79 0.37
N SER A 41 -16.97 2.74 0.06
CA SER A 41 -17.54 3.31 -1.16
C SER A 41 -16.81 2.80 -2.41
N ASP A 42 -15.98 3.65 -3.00
CA ASP A 42 -15.20 3.49 -4.23
C ASP A 42 -13.72 3.15 -3.98
N ARG A 43 -13.32 3.02 -2.70
CA ARG A 43 -11.91 2.83 -2.31
C ARG A 43 -11.69 1.51 -1.60
N VAL A 44 -10.54 0.90 -1.90
CA VAL A 44 -10.02 -0.26 -1.18
C VAL A 44 -8.71 0.13 -0.52
N LEU A 45 -8.67 0.00 0.81
CA LEU A 45 -7.52 0.32 1.64
C LEU A 45 -6.95 -0.95 2.29
N TYR A 46 -5.63 -1.11 2.27
CA TYR A 46 -4.92 -2.20 2.96
C TYR A 46 -4.06 -1.61 4.07
N PHE A 47 -4.55 -1.66 5.30
CA PHE A 47 -3.82 -1.17 6.48
C PHE A 47 -2.81 -2.21 6.95
N VAL A 48 -1.57 -1.79 7.14
CA VAL A 48 -0.50 -2.58 7.75
C VAL A 48 -0.86 -2.88 9.20
N SER A 49 -0.92 -4.16 9.56
CA SER A 49 -1.33 -4.62 10.89
C SER A 49 -0.20 -4.53 11.93
N ASP A 50 1.05 -4.69 11.49
CA ASP A 50 2.25 -4.79 12.32
C ASP A 50 3.44 -4.05 11.69
N ASN A 51 4.36 -3.53 12.50
CA ASN A 51 5.57 -2.90 11.97
C ASN A 51 6.41 -3.92 11.20
N ALA A 52 6.90 -3.54 10.01
CA ALA A 52 7.64 -4.43 9.14
C ALA A 52 8.63 -3.69 8.25
N HIS A 53 9.61 -4.42 7.71
CA HIS A 53 10.56 -3.89 6.75
C HIS A 53 10.44 -4.65 5.43
N PHE A 54 10.14 -3.94 4.34
CA PHE A 54 10.02 -4.53 3.02
C PHE A 54 10.52 -3.56 1.95
N ASN A 55 11.27 -4.06 0.96
CA ASN A 55 11.78 -3.28 -0.17
C ASN A 55 12.48 -1.96 0.23
N ARG A 56 13.30 -1.99 1.29
CA ARG A 56 14.02 -0.84 1.87
C ARG A 56 13.12 0.24 2.49
N ILE A 57 11.84 -0.06 2.70
CA ILE A 57 10.86 0.82 3.33
C ILE A 57 10.48 0.20 4.68
N ASN A 58 10.41 1.05 5.71
CA ASN A 58 9.82 0.69 6.99
C ASN A 58 8.33 0.99 6.94
N PHE A 59 7.53 -0.04 7.16
CA PHE A 59 6.08 0.06 7.30
C PHE A 59 5.77 0.10 8.78
N PHE A 60 5.02 1.10 9.20
CA PHE A 60 4.51 1.21 10.54
C PHE A 60 3.06 0.74 10.58
N LYS A 61 2.67 0.19 11.72
CA LYS A 61 1.29 -0.19 11.97
C LYS A 61 0.35 0.99 11.71
N GLY A 62 -0.63 0.78 10.84
CA GLY A 62 -1.60 1.80 10.45
C GLY A 62 -1.26 2.56 9.18
N ASP A 63 -0.03 2.45 8.65
CA ASP A 63 0.24 2.82 7.26
C ASP A 63 -0.66 1.99 6.35
N TYR A 64 -1.01 2.51 5.18
CA TYR A 64 -1.97 1.84 4.32
C TYR A 64 -1.69 2.04 2.84
N PHE A 65 -2.09 1.05 2.06
CA PHE A 65 -2.17 1.19 0.61
C PHE A 65 -3.57 1.61 0.21
N GLU A 66 -3.70 2.61 -0.65
CA GLU A 66 -4.94 2.97 -1.34
C GLU A 66 -4.87 2.47 -2.79
N LEU A 67 -5.77 1.55 -3.16
CA LEU A 67 -5.84 1.05 -4.54
C LEU A 67 -6.40 2.09 -5.49
N LEU A 68 -5.82 2.15 -6.69
CA LEU A 68 -6.29 2.96 -7.80
C LEU A 68 -7.14 2.08 -8.72
N HIS A 69 -8.43 2.41 -8.79
CA HIS A 69 -9.42 1.75 -9.65
C HIS A 69 -9.45 2.34 -11.05
#